data_AF-A0A8T5KHV4-F1
#
_entry.id   AF-A0A8T5KHV4-F1
#
_cell.length_a   1.000
_cell.length_b   1.000
_cell.length_c   1.000
_cell.angle_alpha   90.00
_cell.angle_beta   90.00
_cell.angle_gamma   90.00
#
_symmetry.space_group_name_H-M   'P 1'
#
loop_
_entity.id
_entity.type
_entity.pdbx_description
1 polymer ?
#
loop_
_entity_poly.entity_id
_entity_poly.type
_entity_poly.pdbx_seq_one_letter_code
_entity_poly.pdbx_strand_id
1 'polypeptide(L)'
;GVQVTAREKDIVRLWIESSAVYAGTYAALGTGMVRRSTKIPAKCNACHKSDELDQQYPGLKGGGKPYGNPNVVKFNRQTLLNLSRPEYSRLLLAPLSITAGGYGICEEKSGTPVLTSRDAPEYRSLLVQIDRNRRVLDQIKRFDMPEFRPNRHYVREMKRYGILPEDHQGTDPIDTYQVDETYWRSFWYQGK
;
A
#
# COMPACT_ATOMS: atom_id res chain seq x y z
N GLY A 1 -9.83 36.12 22.78
CA GLY A 1 -9.52 34.83 22.15
C GLY A 1 -9.20 33.81 23.22
N VAL A 2 -9.42 32.52 22.97
CA VAL A 2 -9.06 31.44 23.91
C VAL A 2 -7.54 31.33 24.03
N GLN A 3 -7.04 31.22 25.25
CA GLN A 3 -5.61 30.99 25.55
C GLN A 3 -5.41 29.53 25.96
N VAL A 4 -4.56 28.81 25.23
CA VAL A 4 -4.21 27.40 25.52
C VAL A 4 -2.87 27.31 26.24
N THR A 5 -2.78 26.40 27.21
CA THR A 5 -1.58 26.09 27.98
C THR A 5 -0.50 25.45 27.09
N ALA A 6 0.76 25.46 27.56
CA ALA A 6 1.86 24.80 26.85
C ALA A 6 1.57 23.31 26.61
N ARG A 7 1.00 22.62 27.60
CA ARG A 7 0.63 21.20 27.51
C ARG A 7 -0.46 20.95 26.46
N GLU A 8 -1.49 21.80 26.38
CA GLU A 8 -2.55 21.65 25.38
C GLU A 8 -2.01 21.88 23.96
N LYS A 9 -1.09 22.83 23.78
CA LYS A 9 -0.38 23.00 22.50
C LYS A 9 0.40 21.75 22.13
N ASP A 10 1.13 21.16 23.07
CA ASP A 10 1.89 19.93 22.83
C ASP A 10 0.98 18.74 22.52
N ILE A 11 -0.15 18.60 23.21
CA ILE A 11 -1.13 17.54 22.92
C ILE A 11 -1.70 17.69 21.52
N VAL A 12 -2.12 18.89 21.11
CA VAL A 12 -2.64 19.13 19.76
C VAL A 12 -1.56 18.87 18.72
N ARG A 13 -0.33 19.36 18.95
CA ARG A 13 0.82 19.10 18.07
C ARG A 13 1.06 17.60 17.94
N LEU A 14 1.21 16.89 19.04
CA LEU A 14 1.48 15.46 19.05
C LEU A 14 0.32 14.64 18.48
N TRP A 15 -0.92 15.05 18.68
CA TRP A 15 -2.07 14.40 18.07
C TRP A 15 -2.07 14.56 16.55
N ILE A 16 -1.73 15.74 16.03
CA ILE A 16 -1.53 15.99 14.60
C ILE A 16 -0.36 15.13 14.08
N GLU A 17 0.80 15.17 14.73
CA GLU A 17 2.01 14.45 14.30
C GLU A 17 1.87 12.91 14.37
N SER A 18 1.22 12.38 15.41
CA SER A 18 1.12 10.92 15.63
C SER A 18 -0.08 10.28 14.95
N SER A 19 -1.16 11.03 14.70
CA SER A 19 -2.36 10.50 14.03
C SER A 19 -2.34 10.70 12.52
N ALA A 20 -1.42 11.54 12.01
CA ALA A 20 -1.16 11.69 10.60
C ALA A 20 -0.08 10.70 10.15
N VAL A 21 -0.46 9.42 9.95
CA VAL A 21 0.23 8.58 8.96
C VAL A 21 -0.10 9.10 7.56
N TYR A 22 0.20 10.36 7.33
CA TYR A 22 -0.03 11.03 6.07
C TYR A 22 1.24 10.88 5.25
N ALA A 23 1.11 10.68 3.95
CA ALA A 23 2.23 10.48 3.03
C ALA A 23 3.22 11.67 2.98
N GLY A 24 2.98 12.73 3.76
CA GLY A 24 3.66 14.01 3.70
C GLY A 24 3.28 14.83 2.46
N THR A 25 2.46 14.27 1.55
CA THR A 25 1.97 14.95 0.36
C THR A 25 0.56 14.49 -0.03
N TYR A 26 -0.28 15.42 -0.45
CA TYR A 26 -1.61 15.16 -1.00
C TYR A 26 -1.54 14.41 -2.35
N ALA A 27 -0.39 14.49 -3.04
CA ALA A 27 -0.13 13.75 -4.28
C ALA A 27 -0.27 12.23 -4.14
N ALA A 28 -0.12 11.70 -2.92
CA ALA A 28 -0.29 10.28 -2.64
C ALA A 28 -1.74 9.79 -2.85
N LEU A 29 -2.72 10.69 -2.77
CA LEU A 29 -4.12 10.31 -2.89
C LEU A 29 -4.40 9.72 -4.27
N GLY A 30 -4.93 8.51 -4.29
CA GLY A 30 -5.33 7.89 -5.55
C GLY A 30 -4.17 7.30 -6.37
N THR A 31 -2.94 7.32 -5.89
CA THR A 31 -1.74 6.83 -6.61
C THR A 31 -1.16 5.55 -6.01
N GLY A 32 -0.24 4.87 -6.71
CA GLY A 32 0.44 3.68 -6.21
C GLY A 32 -0.44 2.44 -5.95
N MET A 33 -1.70 2.45 -6.38
CA MET A 33 -2.66 1.37 -6.14
C MET A 33 -2.65 0.33 -7.27
N VAL A 34 -1.96 -0.80 -7.05
CA VAL A 34 -2.00 -1.93 -7.98
C VAL A 34 -3.32 -2.68 -7.85
N ARG A 35 -4.24 -2.57 -8.82
CA ARG A 35 -5.58 -3.19 -8.75
C ARG A 35 -5.67 -4.63 -9.28
N ARG A 36 -4.60 -5.17 -9.83
CA ARG A 36 -4.57 -6.53 -10.41
C ARG A 36 -4.72 -7.62 -9.34
N SER A 37 -5.61 -8.59 -9.57
CA SER A 37 -5.78 -9.73 -8.66
C SER A 37 -4.63 -10.74 -8.77
N THR A 38 -4.44 -11.51 -7.70
CA THR A 38 -3.49 -12.63 -7.64
C THR A 38 -4.30 -13.89 -7.44
N LYS A 39 -4.21 -14.85 -8.37
CA LYS A 39 -4.90 -16.13 -8.27
C LYS A 39 -4.23 -16.97 -7.20
N ILE A 40 -5.06 -17.60 -6.37
CA ILE A 40 -4.61 -18.47 -5.30
C ILE A 40 -4.56 -19.92 -5.81
N PRO A 41 -3.45 -20.65 -5.61
CA PRO A 41 -3.36 -22.05 -6.01
C PRO A 41 -4.40 -22.93 -5.30
N ALA A 42 -4.83 -23.99 -5.98
CA ALA A 42 -5.84 -24.93 -5.48
C ALA A 42 -5.50 -25.49 -4.08
N LYS A 43 -4.21 -25.78 -3.80
CA LYS A 43 -3.75 -26.24 -2.49
C LYS A 43 -4.05 -25.26 -1.36
N CYS A 44 -3.88 -23.96 -1.61
CA CYS A 44 -4.23 -22.92 -0.65
C CYS A 44 -5.76 -22.74 -0.56
N ASN A 45 -6.51 -22.94 -1.66
CA ASN A 45 -7.98 -22.84 -1.68
C ASN A 45 -8.67 -23.97 -0.92
N ALA A 46 -7.99 -25.10 -0.70
CA ALA A 46 -8.50 -26.18 0.14
C ALA A 46 -8.93 -25.66 1.53
N CYS A 47 -8.19 -24.69 2.09
CA CYS A 47 -8.47 -24.05 3.37
C CYS A 47 -9.11 -22.66 3.22
N HIS A 48 -8.61 -21.82 2.31
CA HIS A 48 -9.01 -20.40 2.23
C HIS A 48 -10.29 -20.12 1.44
N LYS A 49 -10.76 -21.08 0.62
CA LYS A 49 -12.02 -20.97 -0.15
C LYS A 49 -12.15 -19.68 -0.97
N SER A 50 -11.04 -19.21 -1.55
CA SER A 50 -10.95 -17.95 -2.30
C SER A 50 -10.06 -18.12 -3.53
N ASP A 51 -10.62 -18.09 -4.74
CA ASP A 51 -9.84 -18.36 -5.96
C ASP A 51 -8.86 -17.27 -6.35
N GLU A 52 -9.04 -16.07 -5.80
CA GLU A 52 -8.12 -14.95 -5.92
C GLU A 52 -8.09 -14.12 -4.64
N LEU A 53 -7.08 -13.26 -4.51
CA LEU A 53 -7.12 -12.14 -3.56
C LEU A 53 -8.21 -11.16 -4.04
N ASP A 54 -9.27 -11.05 -3.27
CA ASP A 54 -10.45 -10.24 -3.56
C ASP A 54 -10.05 -8.75 -3.75
N GLN A 55 -10.61 -8.10 -4.76
CA GLN A 55 -10.38 -6.68 -5.07
C GLN A 55 -11.31 -5.74 -4.29
N GLN A 56 -12.49 -6.21 -3.89
CA GLN A 56 -13.52 -5.45 -3.17
C GLN A 56 -13.26 -5.44 -1.66
N TYR A 57 -12.75 -6.55 -1.12
CA TYR A 57 -12.19 -6.64 0.23
C TYR A 57 -10.77 -7.16 0.11
N PRO A 58 -9.74 -6.29 0.16
CA PRO A 58 -8.40 -6.60 -0.33
C PRO A 58 -7.79 -7.76 0.46
N GLY A 59 -8.02 -9.02 0.09
CA GLY A 59 -7.63 -10.17 0.91
C GLY A 59 -8.29 -11.52 0.58
N LEU A 60 -7.98 -12.55 1.37
CA LEU A 60 -8.63 -13.86 1.28
C LEU A 60 -10.02 -13.82 1.96
N LYS A 61 -10.99 -14.62 1.48
CA LYS A 61 -12.31 -14.76 2.13
C LYS A 61 -12.16 -15.06 3.63
N GLY A 62 -12.89 -14.30 4.46
CA GLY A 62 -12.77 -14.29 5.92
C GLY A 62 -12.35 -12.93 6.52
N GLY A 63 -12.00 -11.96 5.66
CA GLY A 63 -11.70 -10.58 6.04
C GLY A 63 -12.84 -9.85 6.76
N GLY A 64 -14.11 -10.20 6.56
CA GLY A 64 -15.25 -9.59 7.27
C GLY A 64 -15.30 -8.06 7.18
N LYS A 65 -16.15 -7.41 8.00
CA LYS A 65 -16.22 -5.94 8.06
C LYS A 65 -14.92 -5.37 8.67
N PRO A 66 -14.43 -4.20 8.19
CA PRO A 66 -13.09 -3.68 8.49
C PRO A 66 -12.82 -3.35 9.97
N TYR A 67 -13.85 -3.13 10.78
CA TYR A 67 -13.70 -2.70 12.17
C TYR A 67 -13.76 -3.89 13.13
N GLY A 68 -12.66 -4.13 13.87
CA GLY A 68 -12.60 -5.11 14.97
C GLY A 68 -12.32 -6.55 14.56
N ASN A 69 -12.23 -6.88 13.26
CA ASN A 69 -11.92 -8.24 12.82
C ASN A 69 -10.39 -8.41 12.59
N PRO A 70 -9.68 -9.20 13.41
CA PRO A 70 -8.24 -9.42 13.25
C PRO A 70 -7.88 -10.13 11.93
N ASN A 71 -8.84 -10.82 11.32
CA ASN A 71 -8.65 -11.49 10.04
C ASN A 71 -8.54 -10.51 8.86
N VAL A 72 -9.03 -9.27 8.99
CA VAL A 72 -8.80 -8.20 8.00
C VAL A 72 -7.30 -8.01 7.82
N VAL A 73 -6.55 -7.84 8.91
CA VAL A 73 -5.09 -7.58 8.88
C VAL A 73 -4.32 -8.82 8.45
N LYS A 74 -4.73 -10.02 8.90
CA LYS A 74 -4.06 -11.28 8.57
C LYS A 74 -4.20 -11.68 7.11
N PHE A 75 -5.35 -11.40 6.51
CA PHE A 75 -5.61 -11.83 5.14
C PHE A 75 -5.63 -10.67 4.16
N ASN A 76 -5.25 -9.46 4.57
CA ASN A 76 -5.20 -8.32 3.66
C ASN A 76 -4.15 -8.52 2.56
N ARG A 77 -4.48 -8.21 1.31
CA ARG A 77 -3.52 -8.21 0.20
C ARG A 77 -2.30 -7.31 0.50
N GLN A 78 -2.49 -6.16 1.15
CA GLN A 78 -1.42 -5.24 1.52
C GLN A 78 -0.45 -5.83 2.54
N THR A 79 -0.88 -6.82 3.33
CA THR A 79 -0.01 -7.52 4.30
C THR A 79 0.51 -8.86 3.75
N LEU A 80 -0.18 -9.43 2.76
CA LEU A 80 0.20 -10.69 2.13
C LEU A 80 1.25 -10.52 1.03
N LEU A 81 1.25 -9.38 0.33
CA LEU A 81 2.13 -9.12 -0.81
C LEU A 81 3.23 -8.11 -0.48
N ASN A 82 4.48 -8.51 -0.69
CA ASN A 82 5.62 -7.61 -0.68
C ASN A 82 6.00 -7.32 -2.14
N LEU A 83 5.56 -6.18 -2.68
CA LEU A 83 5.87 -5.83 -4.07
C LEU A 83 7.30 -5.34 -4.24
N SER A 84 7.96 -4.82 -3.20
CA SER A 84 9.36 -4.41 -3.27
C SER A 84 10.31 -5.61 -3.36
N ARG A 85 9.95 -6.72 -2.72
CA ARG A 85 10.69 -7.99 -2.78
C ARG A 85 9.71 -9.18 -2.84
N PRO A 86 9.22 -9.51 -4.06
CA PRO A 86 8.16 -10.51 -4.29
C PRO A 86 8.33 -11.83 -3.53
N GLU A 87 9.56 -12.36 -3.48
CA GLU A 87 9.94 -13.61 -2.84
C GLU A 87 9.74 -13.64 -1.31
N TYR A 88 9.67 -12.47 -0.67
CA TYR A 88 9.37 -12.33 0.76
C TYR A 88 7.89 -12.04 1.05
N SER A 89 7.02 -12.17 0.05
CA SER A 89 5.58 -12.07 0.26
C SER A 89 5.10 -13.14 1.22
N ARG A 90 4.32 -12.78 2.24
CA ARG A 90 3.75 -13.75 3.19
C ARG A 90 2.87 -14.79 2.49
N LEU A 91 2.26 -14.44 1.35
CA LEU A 91 1.54 -15.38 0.49
C LEU A 91 2.41 -16.54 -0.02
N LEU A 92 3.71 -16.32 -0.21
CA LEU A 92 4.69 -17.35 -0.58
C LEU A 92 5.28 -18.05 0.64
N LEU A 93 5.65 -17.27 1.66
CA LEU A 93 6.39 -17.79 2.82
C LEU A 93 5.53 -18.61 3.78
N ALA A 94 4.27 -18.24 3.97
CA ALA A 94 3.37 -18.94 4.90
C ALA A 94 3.17 -20.44 4.56
N PRO A 95 2.88 -20.82 3.30
CA PRO A 95 2.76 -22.22 2.90
C PRO A 95 4.09 -22.94 2.63
N LEU A 96 5.20 -22.21 2.50
CA LEU A 96 6.51 -22.80 2.22
C LEU A 96 7.13 -23.39 3.50
N SER A 97 7.68 -24.60 3.39
CA SER A 97 8.36 -25.30 4.47
C SER A 97 9.50 -24.47 5.08
N ILE A 98 9.77 -24.69 6.37
CA ILE A 98 10.89 -24.05 7.08
C ILE A 98 12.22 -24.39 6.41
N THR A 99 12.41 -25.64 5.98
CA THR A 99 13.64 -26.10 5.31
C THR A 99 13.88 -25.45 3.95
N ALA A 100 12.83 -25.01 3.26
CA ALA A 100 12.93 -24.22 2.02
C ALA A 100 12.98 -22.69 2.28
N GLY A 101 13.12 -22.27 3.54
CA GLY A 101 13.20 -20.88 3.95
C GLY A 101 11.85 -20.16 4.01
N GLY A 102 10.77 -20.90 4.20
CA GLY A 102 9.43 -20.37 4.51
C GLY A 102 9.13 -20.37 6.01
N TYR A 103 7.87 -20.11 6.35
CA TYR A 103 7.37 -20.11 7.74
C TYR A 103 6.75 -21.43 8.16
N GLY A 104 6.32 -22.27 7.20
CA GLY A 104 5.67 -23.55 7.47
C GLY A 104 4.36 -23.45 8.24
N ILE A 105 3.72 -22.27 8.31
CA ILE A 105 2.52 -22.05 9.13
C ILE A 105 1.23 -22.51 8.43
N CYS A 106 1.25 -22.70 7.11
CA CYS A 106 0.15 -23.36 6.40
C CYS A 106 0.53 -24.81 6.09
N GLU A 107 -0.25 -25.72 6.64
CA GLU A 107 -0.06 -27.16 6.52
C GLU A 107 -1.30 -27.80 5.89
N GLU A 108 -1.09 -28.91 5.18
CA GLU A 108 -2.16 -29.82 4.81
C GLU A 108 -2.73 -30.53 6.04
N LYS A 109 -3.86 -31.25 5.91
CA LYS A 109 -4.46 -32.00 7.02
C LYS A 109 -3.52 -33.05 7.64
N SER A 110 -2.52 -33.49 6.87
CA SER A 110 -1.46 -34.40 7.29
C SER A 110 -0.39 -33.75 8.20
N GLY A 111 -0.43 -32.42 8.42
CA GLY A 111 0.61 -31.69 9.15
C GLY A 111 1.87 -31.41 8.32
N THR A 112 1.80 -31.61 7.00
CA THR A 112 2.92 -31.31 6.09
C THR A 112 2.77 -29.92 5.48
N PRO A 113 3.85 -29.14 5.32
CA PRO A 113 3.78 -27.83 4.66
C PRO A 113 3.15 -27.91 3.27
N VAL A 114 2.30 -26.93 2.93
CA VAL A 114 1.58 -26.89 1.64
C VAL A 114 2.53 -26.83 0.44
N LEU A 115 3.67 -26.16 0.60
CA LEU A 115 4.76 -26.09 -0.38
C LEU A 115 6.06 -26.56 0.27
N THR A 116 6.73 -27.53 -0.33
CA THR A 116 7.96 -28.13 0.23
C THR A 116 9.25 -27.51 -0.32
N SER A 117 9.18 -26.80 -1.45
CA SER A 117 10.32 -26.18 -2.13
C SER A 117 9.89 -24.93 -2.92
N ARG A 118 10.83 -24.02 -3.16
CA ARG A 118 10.68 -22.88 -4.08
C ARG A 118 10.59 -23.30 -5.55
N ASP A 119 10.95 -24.55 -5.86
CA ASP A 119 10.81 -25.12 -7.20
C ASP A 119 9.41 -25.66 -7.49
N ALA A 120 8.54 -25.71 -6.48
CA ALA A 120 7.16 -26.13 -6.65
C ALA A 120 6.46 -25.26 -7.72
N PRO A 121 5.73 -25.87 -8.68
CA PRO A 121 5.02 -25.14 -9.74
C PRO A 121 4.10 -24.04 -9.18
N GLU A 122 3.44 -24.31 -8.06
CA GLU A 122 2.55 -23.36 -7.38
C GLU A 122 3.32 -22.17 -6.79
N TYR A 123 4.51 -22.39 -6.22
CA TYR A 123 5.39 -21.32 -5.74
C TYR A 123 5.82 -20.42 -6.89
N ARG A 124 6.36 -21.01 -7.97
CA ARG A 124 6.82 -20.27 -9.15
C ARG A 124 5.69 -19.50 -9.81
N SER A 125 4.50 -20.10 -9.92
CA SER A 125 3.31 -19.46 -10.47
C SER A 125 2.86 -18.26 -9.63
N LEU A 126 2.84 -18.39 -8.29
CA LEU A 126 2.54 -17.27 -7.40
C LEU A 126 3.59 -16.15 -7.53
N LEU A 127 4.87 -16.48 -7.51
CA LEU A 127 5.95 -15.50 -7.62
C LEU A 127 5.85 -14.70 -8.93
N VAL A 128 5.57 -15.36 -10.06
CA VAL A 128 5.36 -14.69 -11.35
C VAL A 128 4.17 -13.71 -11.29
N GLN A 129 3.08 -14.07 -10.63
CA GLN A 129 1.93 -13.17 -10.48
C GLN A 129 2.26 -11.96 -9.61
N ILE A 130 3.00 -12.15 -8.52
CA ILE A 130 3.44 -11.07 -7.63
C ILE A 130 4.44 -10.16 -8.35
N ASP A 131 5.36 -10.72 -9.14
CA ASP A 131 6.31 -9.94 -9.95
C ASP A 131 5.59 -9.09 -11.01
N ARG A 132 4.52 -9.60 -11.63
CA ARG A 132 3.66 -8.78 -12.51
C ARG A 132 3.06 -7.59 -11.77
N ASN A 133 2.62 -7.77 -10.52
CA ASN A 133 2.11 -6.68 -9.70
C ASN A 133 3.20 -5.68 -9.32
N ARG A 134 4.42 -6.15 -9.02
CA ARG A 134 5.60 -5.28 -8.83
C ARG A 134 5.86 -4.45 -10.07
N ARG A 135 5.87 -5.04 -11.27
CA ARG A 135 6.09 -4.27 -12.52
C ARG A 135 5.04 -3.19 -12.75
N VAL A 136 3.78 -3.47 -12.39
CA VAL A 136 2.73 -2.43 -12.42
C VAL A 136 3.05 -1.32 -11.43
N LEU A 137 3.46 -1.66 -10.20
CA LEU A 137 3.90 -0.67 -9.21
C LEU A 137 5.10 0.16 -9.72
N ASP A 138 6.08 -0.48 -10.34
CA ASP A 138 7.26 0.19 -10.91
C ASP A 138 6.90 1.14 -12.06
N GLN A 139 5.75 0.95 -12.72
CA GLN A 139 5.24 1.84 -13.75
C GLN A 139 4.41 2.98 -13.17
N ILE A 140 3.45 2.68 -12.29
CA ILE A 140 2.53 3.70 -11.76
C ILE A 140 3.15 4.53 -10.62
N LYS A 141 4.17 3.96 -9.96
CA LYS A 141 4.90 4.50 -8.81
C LYS A 141 4.01 4.79 -7.58
N ARG A 142 4.62 4.79 -6.40
CA ARG A 142 4.07 5.45 -5.20
C ARG A 142 4.74 6.79 -5.02
N PHE A 143 4.14 7.64 -4.20
CA PHE A 143 4.65 8.96 -3.84
C PHE A 143 6.09 8.95 -3.30
N ASP A 144 6.54 7.84 -2.70
CA ASP A 144 7.90 7.66 -2.16
C ASP A 144 8.91 7.13 -3.19
N MET A 145 8.47 6.75 -4.40
CA MET A 145 9.34 6.15 -5.39
C MET A 145 9.98 7.21 -6.31
N PRO A 146 11.24 6.99 -6.74
CA PRO A 146 11.87 7.84 -7.75
C PRO A 146 11.00 7.98 -9.00
N GLU A 147 11.03 9.18 -9.57
CA GLU A 147 10.30 9.54 -10.80
C GLU A 147 8.77 9.47 -10.67
N PHE A 148 8.26 9.42 -9.44
CA PHE A 148 6.83 9.53 -9.19
C PHE A 148 6.22 10.78 -9.85
N ARG A 149 4.99 10.61 -10.36
CA ARG A 149 4.16 11.67 -10.90
C ARG A 149 2.79 11.62 -10.22
N PRO A 150 2.28 12.76 -9.73
CA PRO A 150 0.95 12.83 -9.15
C PRO A 150 -0.12 12.60 -10.21
N ASN A 151 -1.34 12.28 -9.77
CA ASN A 151 -2.46 12.14 -10.70
C ASN A 151 -2.88 13.51 -11.28
N ARG A 152 -3.63 13.49 -12.40
CA ARG A 152 -4.12 14.71 -13.07
C ARG A 152 -4.96 15.64 -12.18
N HIS A 153 -5.64 15.12 -11.17
CA HIS A 153 -6.50 15.91 -10.28
C HIS A 153 -5.65 16.77 -9.34
N TYR A 154 -4.55 16.21 -8.82
CA TYR A 154 -3.57 16.98 -8.04
C TYR A 154 -3.01 18.15 -8.86
N VAL A 155 -2.52 17.87 -10.08
CA VAL A 155 -1.96 18.90 -10.97
C VAL A 155 -3.00 19.98 -11.28
N ARG A 156 -4.24 19.59 -11.59
CA ARG A 156 -5.34 20.52 -11.85
C ARG A 156 -5.61 21.44 -10.66
N GLU A 157 -5.70 20.90 -9.44
CA GLU A 157 -5.94 21.74 -8.26
C GLU A 157 -4.75 22.67 -7.99
N MET A 158 -3.50 22.18 -8.06
CA MET A 158 -2.33 23.03 -7.83
C MET A 158 -2.22 24.17 -8.85
N LYS A 159 -2.63 23.97 -10.10
CA LYS A 159 -2.81 25.07 -11.08
C LYS A 159 -3.90 26.05 -10.68
N ARG A 160 -5.08 25.53 -10.30
CA ARG A 160 -6.23 26.35 -9.88
C ARG A 160 -5.91 27.26 -8.69
N TYR A 161 -5.06 26.82 -7.78
CA TYR A 161 -4.59 27.62 -6.63
C TYR A 161 -3.40 28.53 -6.96
N GLY A 162 -2.92 28.55 -8.21
CA GLY A 162 -1.78 29.37 -8.65
C GLY A 162 -0.43 28.89 -8.13
N ILE A 163 -0.34 27.64 -7.63
CA ILE A 163 0.90 27.05 -7.11
C ILE A 163 1.76 26.47 -8.24
N LEU A 164 1.11 25.87 -9.25
CA LEU A 164 1.76 25.42 -10.48
C LEU A 164 1.40 26.35 -11.66
N PRO A 165 2.33 26.51 -12.63
CA PRO A 165 2.03 27.21 -13.89
C PRO A 165 0.89 26.55 -14.69
N GLU A 166 0.10 27.37 -15.40
CA GLU A 166 -1.02 26.88 -16.22
C GLU A 166 -0.58 25.94 -17.37
N ASP A 167 0.65 26.08 -17.85
CA ASP A 167 1.22 25.25 -18.91
C ASP A 167 1.92 23.97 -18.41
N HIS A 168 2.03 23.76 -17.08
CA HIS A 168 2.65 22.57 -16.48
C HIS A 168 1.93 21.28 -16.92
N GLN A 169 2.64 20.33 -17.51
CA GLN A 169 2.07 19.06 -17.97
C GLN A 169 2.13 18.00 -16.88
N GLY A 170 1.24 17.02 -16.91
CA GLY A 170 1.23 15.92 -15.91
C GLY A 170 2.48 15.03 -15.95
N THR A 171 3.26 15.09 -17.03
CA THR A 171 4.53 14.37 -17.20
C THR A 171 5.73 15.13 -16.65
N ASP A 172 5.58 16.43 -16.37
CA ASP A 172 6.70 17.28 -15.98
C ASP A 172 7.23 16.89 -14.60
N PRO A 173 8.54 17.06 -14.35
CA PRO A 173 9.11 16.94 -13.02
C PRO A 173 8.38 17.81 -12.01
N ILE A 174 8.05 17.22 -10.87
CA ILE A 174 7.36 17.90 -9.78
C ILE A 174 7.87 17.37 -8.44
N ASP A 175 8.34 18.28 -7.59
CA ASP A 175 8.56 18.01 -6.18
C ASP A 175 7.23 18.26 -5.45
N THR A 176 6.48 17.19 -5.22
CA THR A 176 5.14 17.28 -4.62
C THR A 176 5.19 17.74 -3.15
N TYR A 177 6.31 17.54 -2.46
CA TYR A 177 6.47 18.03 -1.09
C TYR A 177 6.64 19.55 -1.08
N GLN A 178 7.49 20.08 -1.97
CA GLN A 178 7.67 21.52 -2.10
C GLN A 178 6.39 22.23 -2.60
N VAL A 179 5.68 21.62 -3.55
CA VAL A 179 4.41 22.16 -4.07
C VAL A 179 3.36 22.20 -2.96
N ASP A 180 3.21 21.13 -2.18
CA ASP A 180 2.27 21.11 -1.06
C ASP A 180 2.67 22.11 0.03
N GLU A 181 3.95 22.23 0.36
CA GLU A 181 4.42 23.24 1.31
C GLU A 181 4.05 24.66 0.84
N THR A 182 4.24 24.95 -0.44
CA THR A 182 3.89 26.24 -1.05
C THR A 182 2.39 26.49 -0.98
N TYR A 183 1.58 25.47 -1.32
CA TYR A 183 0.12 25.51 -1.18
C TYR A 183 -0.31 25.81 0.26
N TRP A 184 0.27 25.14 1.25
CA TRP A 184 -0.10 25.40 2.65
C TRP A 184 0.32 26.79 3.13
N ARG A 185 1.49 27.28 2.69
CA ARG A 185 1.96 28.63 2.98
C ARG A 185 1.07 29.72 2.38
N SER A 186 0.36 29.46 1.28
CA SER A 186 -0.55 30.46 0.69
C SER A 186 -1.75 30.78 1.58
N PHE A 187 -2.07 29.94 2.57
CA PHE A 187 -3.12 30.20 3.57
C PHE A 187 -2.61 30.89 4.83
N TRP A 188 -1.30 31.13 4.95
CA TRP A 188 -0.74 31.77 6.14
C TRP A 188 -1.22 33.22 6.23
N TYR A 189 -1.57 33.62 7.44
CA TYR A 189 -1.97 34.99 7.72
C TYR A 189 -0.80 35.95 7.42
N GLN A 190 -0.96 36.75 6.38
CA GLN A 190 -0.09 37.86 6.06
C GLN A 190 -0.58 39.05 6.87
N GLY A 191 -0.07 39.23 8.09
CA GLY A 191 -0.42 40.39 8.92
C GLY A 191 -0.27 41.67 8.11
N LYS A 192 -1.33 42.48 8.08
CA LYS A 192 -1.24 43.86 7.60
C LYS A 192 -0.50 44.71 8.62
#